data_AF-A0A7L2AC47-F1
#
_entry.id   AF-A0A7L2AC47-F1
#
_cell.length_a   1.000
_cell.length_b   1.000
_cell.length_c   1.000
_cell.angle_alpha   90.00
_cell.angle_beta   90.00
_cell.angle_gamma   90.00
#
_symmetry.space_group_name_H-M   'P 1'
#
loop_
_entity.id
_entity.type
_entity.pdbx_description
1 polymer ?
#
loop_
_entity_poly.entity_id
_entity_poly.type
_entity_poly.pdbx_seq_one_letter_code
_entity_poly.pdbx_strand_id
1 'polypeptide(L)'
;SRTLATCPFNARHRVPRAHLRAHVASCPDKLPLELPPDPEDAAGTAWDPPQAWQPPPCQEDWDAELSELELEEPPPFVLHVTKGDLPVPC
;
A
#
# COMPACT_ATOMS: atom_id res chain seq x y z
N SER A 1 -4.56 -4.77 29.94
CA SER A 1 -4.12 -3.79 28.94
C SER A 1 -5.33 -3.33 28.12
N ARG A 2 -5.53 -2.03 27.95
CA ARG A 2 -6.67 -1.48 27.19
C ARG A 2 -6.23 -1.25 25.74
N THR A 3 -6.10 -2.33 24.96
CA THR A 3 -5.64 -2.24 23.56
C THR A 3 -6.79 -1.82 22.65
N LEU A 4 -6.54 -0.81 21.82
CA LEU A 4 -7.44 -0.36 20.77
C LEU A 4 -7.07 -1.03 19.45
N ALA A 5 -8.08 -1.38 18.67
CA ALA A 5 -7.96 -1.85 17.30
C ALA A 5 -8.70 -0.90 16.37
N THR A 6 -8.22 -0.81 15.14
CA THR A 6 -8.84 0.02 14.09
C THR A 6 -9.89 -0.80 13.36
N CYS A 7 -11.04 -0.19 13.06
CA CYS A 7 -12.10 -0.82 12.27
C CYS A 7 -11.63 -1.08 10.82
N PRO A 8 -11.95 -2.25 10.23
CA PRO A 8 -11.61 -2.56 8.84
C PRO A 8 -12.37 -1.71 7.81
N PHE A 9 -13.53 -1.16 8.16
CA PHE A 9 -14.36 -0.37 7.24
C PHE A 9 -14.08 1.15 7.30
N ASN A 10 -13.58 1.64 8.44
CA ASN A 10 -13.22 3.05 8.61
C ASN A 10 -12.05 3.22 9.58
N ALA A 11 -10.92 3.70 9.07
CA ALA A 11 -9.69 3.88 9.86
C ALA A 11 -9.83 4.89 11.01
N ARG A 12 -10.84 5.78 10.98
CA ARG A 12 -11.13 6.73 12.06
C ARG A 12 -11.72 6.05 13.31
N HIS A 13 -12.32 4.86 13.15
CA HIS A 13 -12.90 4.13 14.26
C HIS A 13 -11.84 3.31 15.00
N ARG A 14 -11.49 3.75 16.22
CA ARG A 14 -10.62 3.02 17.15
C ARG A 14 -11.47 2.47 18.30
N VAL A 15 -11.60 1.15 18.38
CA VAL A 15 -12.45 0.46 19.36
C VAL A 15 -11.62 -0.49 20.22
N PRO A 16 -12.02 -0.76 21.48
CA PRO A 16 -11.35 -1.76 22.30
C PRO A 16 -11.34 -3.11 21.58
N ARG A 17 -10.20 -3.81 21.61
CA ARG A 17 -10.02 -5.07 20.87
C ARG A 17 -11.08 -6.13 21.23
N ALA A 18 -11.54 -6.14 22.48
CA ALA A 18 -12.62 -7.01 22.95
C ALA A 18 -13.97 -6.72 22.27
N HIS A 19 -14.23 -5.47 21.88
CA HIS A 19 -15.50 -5.03 21.31
C HIS A 19 -15.46 -4.89 19.79
N LEU A 20 -14.31 -5.11 19.15
CA LEU A 20 -14.14 -5.00 17.69
C LEU A 20 -15.13 -5.89 16.93
N ARG A 21 -15.37 -7.12 17.41
CA ARG A 21 -16.32 -8.04 16.76
C ARG A 21 -17.75 -7.49 16.74
N ALA A 22 -18.21 -6.97 17.87
CA ALA A 22 -19.53 -6.37 17.97
C ALA A 22 -19.62 -5.09 17.11
N HIS A 23 -18.57 -4.27 17.12
CA HIS A 23 -18.48 -3.07 16.29
C HIS A 23 -18.60 -3.39 14.78
N VAL A 24 -17.86 -4.40 14.28
CA VAL A 24 -17.89 -4.79 12.86
C VAL A 24 -19.30 -5.19 12.41
N ALA A 25 -20.10 -5.82 13.28
CA ALA A 25 -21.46 -6.22 12.95
C ALA A 25 -22.42 -5.02 12.80
N SER A 26 -22.18 -3.92 13.52
CA SER A 26 -23.06 -2.74 13.56
C SER A 26 -22.39 -1.46 13.05
N CYS A 27 -21.31 -1.58 12.29
CA CYS A 27 -20.53 -0.41 11.86
C CYS A 27 -21.33 0.38 10.82
N PRO A 28 -21.54 1.70 11.00
CA PRO A 28 -22.29 2.51 10.03
C PRO A 28 -21.56 2.64 8.68
N ASP A 29 -20.23 2.54 8.68
CA ASP A 29 -19.42 2.57 7.46
C ASP A 29 -19.28 1.20 6.80
N LYS A 30 -19.91 0.16 7.35
CA LYS A 30 -20.03 -1.14 6.67
C LYS A 30 -21.02 -0.99 5.53
N LEU A 31 -20.52 -0.50 4.40
CA LEU A 31 -21.29 -0.46 3.16
C LEU A 31 -21.63 -1.90 2.74
N PRO A 32 -22.86 -2.15 2.25
CA PRO A 32 -23.13 -3.36 1.49
C PRO A 32 -22.11 -3.41 0.35
N LEU A 33 -21.31 -4.47 0.29
CA LEU A 33 -20.59 -4.77 -0.93
C LEU A 33 -21.69 -5.12 -1.93
N GLU A 34 -22.05 -4.16 -2.79
CA GLU A 34 -22.74 -4.45 -4.03
C GLU A 34 -21.73 -5.28 -4.84
N LEU A 35 -21.73 -6.59 -4.60
CA LEU A 35 -20.96 -7.50 -5.43
C LEU A 35 -21.58 -7.39 -6.82
N PRO A 36 -20.80 -7.05 -7.86
CA PRO A 36 -21.28 -7.15 -9.23
C PRO A 36 -21.91 -8.54 -9.41
N PRO A 37 -23.02 -8.66 -10.16
CA PRO A 37 -23.60 -9.97 -10.43
C PRO A 37 -22.49 -10.89 -10.94
N ASP A 38 -22.51 -12.14 -10.45
CA ASP A 38 -21.56 -13.15 -10.87
C ASP A 38 -21.57 -13.20 -12.41
N PRO A 39 -20.42 -13.25 -13.10
CA PRO A 39 -20.38 -13.26 -14.57
C PRO A 39 -21.21 -14.40 -15.18
N GLU A 40 -21.53 -15.43 -14.40
CA GLU A 40 -22.41 -16.54 -14.80
C GLU A 40 -23.90 -16.12 -14.91
N ASP A 41 -24.36 -15.15 -14.12
CA ASP A 41 -25.73 -14.59 -14.17
C ASP A 41 -25.87 -13.42 -15.17
N ALA A 42 -24.76 -12.89 -15.69
CA ALA A 42 -24.71 -11.78 -16.64
C ALA A 42 -24.64 -12.22 -18.11
N ALA A 43 -25.19 -13.39 -18.44
CA ALA A 43 -25.29 -13.92 -19.80
C ALA A 43 -26.27 -13.10 -20.67
N GLY A 44 -25.92 -11.85 -21.00
CA GLY A 44 -26.74 -11.02 -21.90
C GLY A 44 -26.24 -9.60 -22.14
N THR A 45 -25.32 -9.07 -21.33
CA THR A 45 -24.70 -7.77 -21.63
C THR A 45 -23.23 -8.00 -21.93
N ALA A 46 -22.87 -7.85 -23.20
CA ALA A 46 -21.48 -7.72 -23.62
C ALA A 46 -20.93 -6.46 -22.93
N TRP A 47 -20.26 -6.64 -21.80
CA TRP A 47 -19.45 -5.60 -21.21
C TRP A 47 -18.26 -5.41 -22.16
N ASP A 48 -18.24 -4.27 -22.84
CA ASP A 48 -17.02 -3.83 -23.51
C ASP A 48 -15.97 -3.70 -22.40
N PRO A 49 -14.81 -4.39 -22.50
CA PRO A 49 -13.81 -4.28 -21.47
C PRO A 49 -13.48 -2.80 -21.30
N PRO A 50 -13.57 -2.23 -20.08
CA PRO A 50 -13.28 -0.82 -19.89
C PRO A 50 -11.88 -0.60 -20.45
N GLN A 51 -11.77 0.32 -21.41
CA GLN A 51 -10.52 0.67 -22.06
C GLN A 51 -9.44 0.79 -20.98
N ALA A 52 -8.50 -0.15 -20.96
CA ALA A 52 -7.52 -0.26 -19.91
C ALA A 52 -6.76 1.07 -19.82
N TRP A 53 -6.98 1.81 -18.74
CA TRP A 53 -6.29 3.07 -18.52
C TRP A 53 -4.79 2.82 -18.61
N GLN A 54 -4.13 3.50 -19.54
CA GLN A 54 -2.69 3.42 -19.69
C GLN A 54 -2.10 4.55 -18.84
N PRO A 55 -1.23 4.25 -17.88
CA PRO A 55 -0.50 5.31 -17.19
C PRO A 55 0.34 6.09 -18.21
N PRO A 56 0.43 7.43 -18.08
CA PRO A 56 1.44 8.16 -18.82
C PRO A 56 2.83 7.61 -18.47
N PRO A 57 3.81 7.69 -19.38
CA PRO A 57 5.18 7.29 -19.07
C PRO A 57 5.68 8.06 -17.85
N CYS A 58 6.22 7.33 -16.85
CA CYS A 58 6.88 7.94 -15.70
C CYS A 58 8.11 8.72 -16.18
N GLN A 59 8.29 9.94 -15.66
CA GLN A 59 9.48 10.77 -15.91
C GLN A 59 10.56 10.56 -14.84
N GLU A 60 10.22 9.92 -13.72
CA GLU A 60 11.13 9.63 -12.61
C GLU A 60 11.92 8.35 -12.92
N ASP A 61 13.19 8.52 -13.27
CA ASP A 61 14.13 7.43 -13.53
C ASP A 61 15.20 7.43 -12.43
N TRP A 62 14.96 6.64 -11.39
CA TRP A 62 15.87 6.52 -10.25
C TRP A 62 17.25 5.94 -10.63
N ASP A 63 17.34 5.16 -11.72
CA ASP A 63 18.62 4.61 -12.20
C ASP A 63 19.47 5.71 -12.87
N ALA A 64 18.83 6.63 -13.59
CA ALA A 64 19.48 7.82 -14.12
C ALA A 64 19.96 8.74 -13.00
N GLU A 65 19.14 8.99 -11.97
CA GLU A 65 19.53 9.81 -10.81
C GLU A 65 20.70 9.19 -10.04
N LEU A 66 20.74 7.86 -9.86
CA LEU A 66 21.89 7.18 -9.27
C LEU A 66 23.15 7.35 -10.11
N SER A 67 23.03 7.24 -11.44
CA SER A 67 24.17 7.42 -12.35
C SER A 67 24.71 8.85 -12.33
N GLU A 68 23.84 9.85 -12.21
CA GLU A 68 24.25 11.26 -12.04
C GLU A 68 24.90 11.49 -10.66
N LEU A 69 24.37 10.89 -9.60
CA LEU A 69 24.96 10.95 -8.26
C LEU A 69 26.33 10.23 -8.15
N GLU A 70 26.60 9.22 -8.97
CA GLU A 70 27.92 8.59 -9.07
C GLU A 70 28.97 9.47 -9.78
N LEU A 71 28.51 10.37 -10.66
CA LEU A 71 29.34 11.35 -11.38
C LEU A 71 29.57 12.63 -10.56
N GLU A 72 28.65 12.98 -9.66
CA GLU A 72 28.81 14.03 -8.67
C GLU A 72 29.65 13.54 -7.48
N GLU A 73 30.48 14.42 -6.89
CA GLU A 73 31.22 14.03 -5.69
C GLU A 73 30.24 13.70 -4.54
N PRO A 74 30.44 12.59 -3.81
CA PRO A 74 29.47 12.13 -2.83
C PRO A 74 29.25 13.22 -1.78
N PRO A 75 27.99 13.56 -1.46
CA PRO A 75 27.71 14.61 -0.51
C PRO A 75 28.33 14.28 0.86
N PRO A 76 28.67 15.28 1.68
CA PRO A 76 29.44 15.08 2.91
C PRO A 76 28.74 14.21 3.98
N PHE A 77 27.48 13.84 3.75
CA PHE A 77 26.70 12.94 4.61
C PHE A 77 26.69 11.47 4.14
N VAL A 78 27.38 11.11 3.05
CA VAL A 78 27.56 9.70 2.68
C VAL A 78 28.49 9.06 3.71
N LEU A 79 27.94 8.11 4.47
CA LEU A 79 28.70 7.33 5.43
C LEU A 79 29.62 6.36 4.67
N HIS A 80 30.90 6.70 4.59
CA HIS A 80 31.94 5.80 4.12
C HIS A 80 32.12 4.65 5.11
N VAL A 81 31.31 3.60 4.98
CA VAL A 81 31.56 2.33 5.67
C VAL A 81 32.65 1.61 4.89
N THR A 82 33.86 1.58 5.42
CA THR A 82 34.94 0.80 4.82
C THR A 82 34.77 -0.67 5.20
N LYS A 83 35.36 -1.58 4.43
CA LYS A 83 35.33 -3.03 4.71
C LYS A 83 35.90 -3.39 6.10
N GLY A 84 36.61 -2.47 6.77
CA GLY A 84 37.10 -2.62 8.14
C GLY A 84 36.11 -2.20 9.24
N ASP A 85 35.04 -1.49 8.90
CA ASP A 85 34.02 -1.00 9.84
C ASP A 85 32.88 -2.00 10.06
N LEU A 86 32.85 -3.08 9.28
CA LEU A 86 31.91 -4.17 9.49
C LEU A 86 32.37 -4.99 10.71
N PRO A 87 31.54 -5.14 11.76
CA PRO A 87 31.88 -6.03 12.86
C PRO A 87 32.06 -7.44 12.30
N VAL A 88 33.26 -8.00 12.48
CA VAL A 88 33.54 -9.39 12.13
C VAL A 88 32.60 -10.25 12.98
N PRO A 89 31.77 -11.11 12.36
CA PRO A 89 30.90 -11.99 13.14
C PRO A 89 31.76 -12.91 14.01
N CYS A 90 31.47 -12.90 15.31
CA CYS A 90 32.06 -13.79 16.32
C CYS A 90 31.66 -15.24 16.08
#